data_AF-A0A933UI22-F1
#
_entry.id   AF-A0A933UI22-F1
#
_cell.length_a   1.000
_cell.length_b   1.000
_cell.length_c   1.000
_cell.angle_alpha   90.00
_cell.angle_beta   90.00
_cell.angle_gamma   90.00
#
_symmetry.space_group_name_H-M   'P 1'
#
loop_
_entity.id
_entity.type
_entity.pdbx_description
1 polymer ?
#
loop_
_entity_poly.entity_id
_entity_poly.type
_entity_poly.pdbx_seq_one_letter_code
_entity_poly.pdbx_strand_id
1 'polypeptide(L)'
;MTSTEASALDQHLDDSNQPHPLPPKLLGELVAREVLRVSWMARKLGVEDDALQSWDDDICPPWPQAPVVPRHVWGFVLPEPDDDWLRAYHLGLSLTLAQADGWQRNAPIVRNAFEKSTTALGASMR
;
A
#
# COMPACT_ATOMS: atom_id res chain seq x y z
N MET A 1 -6.63 -34.63 -40.93
CA MET A 1 -5.50 -33.69 -40.83
C MET A 1 -6.11 -32.37 -40.36
N THR A 2 -6.53 -32.35 -39.09
CA THR A 2 -5.76 -31.92 -37.89
C THR A 2 -5.84 -30.40 -37.79
N SER A 3 -6.80 -29.90 -37.00
CA SER A 3 -6.61 -29.70 -35.56
C SER A 3 -5.42 -28.77 -35.29
N THR A 4 -5.55 -27.50 -35.69
CA THR A 4 -4.58 -26.48 -35.25
C THR A 4 -5.27 -25.16 -34.88
N GLU A 5 -6.39 -24.79 -35.49
CA GLU A 5 -7.01 -23.48 -35.20
C GLU A 5 -7.98 -23.44 -34.02
N ALA A 6 -8.47 -24.60 -33.56
CA ALA A 6 -9.33 -24.65 -32.37
C ALA A 6 -8.55 -24.57 -31.04
N SER A 7 -7.22 -24.67 -31.07
CA SER A 7 -6.40 -24.76 -29.85
C SER A 7 -5.90 -23.41 -29.32
N ALA A 8 -6.02 -22.33 -30.10
CA ALA A 8 -5.51 -21.00 -29.71
C ALA A 8 -6.57 -20.14 -28.99
N LEU A 9 -7.85 -20.50 -29.09
CA LEU A 9 -8.95 -19.76 -28.45
C LEU A 9 -9.34 -20.32 -27.07
N ASP A 10 -8.83 -21.50 -26.70
CA ASP A 10 -9.15 -22.15 -25.43
C ASP A 10 -8.17 -21.76 -24.30
N GLN A 11 -7.09 -21.03 -24.60
CA GLN A 11 -6.10 -20.60 -23.60
C GLN A 11 -6.35 -19.20 -23.03
N HIS A 12 -7.47 -18.55 -23.38
CA HIS A 12 -7.73 -17.16 -22.97
C HIS A 12 -8.81 -17.01 -21.89
N LEU A 13 -9.23 -18.12 -21.26
CA LEU A 13 -10.34 -18.13 -20.31
C LEU A 13 -9.96 -18.46 -18.85
N ASP A 14 -8.69 -18.35 -18.45
CA ASP A 14 -8.33 -18.71 -17.06
C ASP A 14 -7.35 -17.74 -16.36
N ASP A 15 -7.36 -16.45 -16.73
CA ASP A 15 -6.55 -15.43 -16.02
C ASP A 15 -7.32 -14.15 -15.66
N SER A 16 -8.58 -14.02 -16.09
CA SER A 16 -9.43 -12.85 -15.87
C SER A 16 -10.10 -12.79 -14.48
N ASN A 17 -9.85 -13.78 -13.63
CA ASN A 17 -10.40 -13.86 -12.27
C ASN A 17 -9.34 -13.71 -11.17
N GLN A 18 -8.09 -13.39 -11.54
CA GLN A 18 -7.09 -12.98 -10.57
C GLN A 18 -7.24 -11.48 -10.30
N PRO A 19 -7.43 -11.04 -9.03
CA PRO A 19 -7.38 -9.63 -8.72
C PRO A 19 -5.99 -9.10 -9.12
N HIS A 20 -5.94 -8.27 -10.16
CA HIS A 20 -4.69 -7.61 -10.53
C HIS A 20 -4.24 -6.75 -9.34
N PRO A 21 -2.98 -6.87 -8.90
CA PRO A 21 -2.49 -6.06 -7.80
C PRO A 21 -2.57 -4.57 -8.19
N LEU A 22 -3.07 -3.74 -7.27
CA LEU A 22 -3.15 -2.30 -7.48
C LEU A 22 -1.76 -1.74 -7.82
N PRO A 23 -1.65 -0.78 -8.76
CA PRO A 23 -0.38 -0.11 -9.01
C PRO A 23 0.19 0.46 -7.70
N PRO A 24 1.49 0.23 -7.39
CA PRO A 24 2.06 0.57 -6.09
C PRO A 24 1.88 2.04 -5.71
N LYS A 25 2.04 2.96 -6.66
CA LYS A 25 1.79 4.38 -6.46
C LYS A 25 0.35 4.65 -6.04
N LEU A 26 -0.63 4.07 -6.75
CA LEU A 26 -2.04 4.22 -6.41
C LEU A 26 -2.35 3.62 -5.03
N LEU A 27 -1.74 2.48 -4.70
CA LEU A 27 -1.87 1.90 -3.36
C LEU A 27 -1.34 2.86 -2.28
N GLY A 28 -0.17 3.46 -2.47
CA GLY A 28 0.37 4.48 -1.56
C GLY A 28 -0.55 5.69 -1.41
N GLU A 29 -1.14 6.17 -2.50
CA GLU A 29 -2.14 7.27 -2.46
C GLU A 29 -3.39 6.88 -1.66
N LEU A 30 -3.88 5.65 -1.80
CA LEU A 30 -5.04 5.16 -1.06
C LEU A 30 -4.74 4.99 0.44
N VAL A 31 -3.58 4.44 0.78
CA VAL A 31 -3.13 4.33 2.18
C VAL A 31 -2.97 5.72 2.79
N ALA A 32 -2.40 6.69 2.09
CA ALA A 32 -2.31 8.07 2.58
C ALA A 32 -3.70 8.67 2.86
N ARG A 33 -4.67 8.47 1.97
CA ARG A 33 -6.06 8.92 2.19
C ARG A 33 -6.67 8.28 3.43
N GLU A 34 -6.39 7.01 3.66
CA GLU A 34 -6.87 6.30 4.85
C GLU A 34 -6.22 6.85 6.13
N VAL A 35 -4.90 7.09 6.12
CA VAL A 35 -4.18 7.74 7.24
C VAL A 35 -4.80 9.10 7.56
N LEU A 36 -5.12 9.90 6.55
CA LEU A 36 -5.81 11.18 6.72
C LEU A 36 -7.21 10.98 7.29
N ARG A 37 -7.98 10.02 6.77
CA ARG A 37 -9.33 9.72 7.26
C ARG A 37 -9.30 9.31 8.73
N VAL A 38 -8.39 8.42 9.11
CA VAL A 38 -8.21 7.92 10.48
C VAL A 38 -7.80 9.05 11.43
N SER A 39 -6.85 9.91 11.02
CA SER A 39 -6.45 11.06 11.85
C SER A 39 -7.61 12.05 12.06
N TRP A 40 -8.40 12.30 11.01
CA TRP A 40 -9.63 13.09 11.12
C TRP A 40 -10.64 12.46 12.09
N MET A 41 -10.87 11.16 11.98
CA MET A 41 -11.80 10.44 12.85
C MET A 41 -11.36 10.47 14.31
N ALA A 42 -10.08 10.19 14.60
CA ALA A 42 -9.56 10.22 15.97
C ALA A 42 -9.74 11.61 16.61
N ARG A 43 -9.40 12.68 15.89
CA ARG A 43 -9.66 14.05 16.37
C ARG A 43 -11.15 14.28 16.68
N LYS A 44 -12.06 13.82 15.82
CA LYS A 44 -13.50 14.02 16.02
C LYS A 44 -14.05 13.22 17.20
N LEU A 45 -13.46 12.07 17.49
CA LEU A 45 -13.85 11.21 18.60
C LEU A 45 -13.11 11.54 19.91
N GLY A 46 -12.16 12.48 19.89
CA GLY A 46 -11.34 12.80 21.05
C GLY A 46 -10.41 11.65 21.46
N VAL A 47 -10.10 10.75 20.53
CA VAL A 47 -9.11 9.68 20.74
C VAL A 47 -7.73 10.30 20.68
N GLU A 48 -6.91 10.04 21.69
CA GLU A 48 -5.53 10.53 21.71
C GLU A 48 -4.74 9.91 20.55
N ASP A 49 -3.98 10.75 19.84
CA ASP A 49 -3.21 10.36 18.67
C ASP A 49 -2.13 9.30 18.98
N ASP A 50 -1.77 9.09 20.26
CA ASP A 50 -0.86 8.04 20.71
C ASP A 50 -1.43 6.63 20.45
N ALA A 51 -2.75 6.45 20.52
CA ALA A 51 -3.40 5.17 20.17
C ALA A 51 -3.31 4.86 18.67
N LEU A 52 -3.15 5.89 17.83
CA LEU A 52 -2.91 5.74 16.39
C LEU A 52 -1.42 5.59 16.05
N GLN A 53 -0.52 6.08 16.91
CA GLN A 53 0.92 5.83 16.80
C GLN A 53 1.28 4.39 17.17
N SER A 54 0.52 3.75 18.07
CA SER A 54 0.63 2.33 18.39
C SER A 54 -0.07 1.43 17.38
N TRP A 55 -0.36 1.90 16.17
CA TRP A 55 -0.85 1.04 15.11
C TRP A 55 0.26 0.05 14.75
N ASP A 56 0.07 -1.22 15.16
CA ASP A 56 1.05 -2.31 15.01
C ASP A 56 1.42 -2.59 13.55
N ASP A 57 0.53 -2.26 12.61
CA ASP A 57 0.83 -2.32 11.18
C ASP A 57 1.66 -1.09 10.78
N ASP A 58 2.95 -1.30 10.51
CA ASP A 58 3.80 -0.26 9.96
C ASP A 58 3.18 0.26 8.65
N ILE A 59 2.69 1.50 8.64
CA ILE A 59 2.18 2.21 7.45
C ILE A 59 3.24 2.20 6.33
N CYS A 60 4.51 2.23 6.74
CA CYS A 60 5.70 2.21 5.91
C CYS A 60 6.60 1.08 6.41
N PRO A 61 6.30 -0.19 6.10
CA PRO A 61 7.16 -1.26 6.58
C PRO A 61 8.52 -1.12 5.89
N PRO A 62 9.65 -1.33 6.60
CA PRO A 62 11.00 -1.26 6.02
C PRO A 62 11.21 -2.30 4.92
N TRP A 63 10.35 -3.32 4.91
CA TRP A 63 10.21 -4.31 3.88
C TRP A 63 8.74 -4.76 3.86
N PRO A 64 8.08 -4.90 2.70
CA PRO A 64 6.78 -5.52 2.66
C PRO A 64 6.97 -6.94 3.19
N GLN A 65 6.30 -7.30 4.27
CA GLN A 65 6.12 -8.72 4.56
C GLN A 65 4.73 -9.04 4.09
N ALA A 66 4.61 -10.06 3.23
CA ALA A 66 3.31 -10.60 2.92
C ALA A 66 2.59 -10.91 4.25
N PRO A 67 1.35 -10.41 4.46
CA PRO A 67 0.60 -10.74 5.67
C PRO A 67 0.55 -12.26 5.79
N VAL A 68 0.78 -12.77 7.01
CA VAL A 68 0.81 -14.22 7.25
C VAL A 68 -0.62 -14.75 7.19
N VAL A 69 -1.08 -15.07 5.99
CA VAL A 69 -2.39 -15.69 5.77
C VAL A 69 -2.22 -17.21 5.80
N PRO A 70 -3.02 -17.97 6.56
CA PRO A 70 -2.95 -19.42 6.53
C PRO A 70 -3.15 -19.92 5.09
N ARG A 71 -2.26 -20.80 4.61
CA ARG A 71 -2.27 -21.30 3.21
C ARG A 71 -3.61 -21.91 2.77
N HIS A 72 -4.45 -22.33 3.71
CA HIS A 72 -5.79 -22.88 3.41
C HIS A 72 -6.86 -21.79 3.17
N VAL A 73 -6.57 -20.53 3.51
CA VAL A 73 -7.45 -19.37 3.29
C VAL A 73 -7.06 -18.61 2.03
N TRP A 74 -5.77 -18.53 1.70
CA TRP A 74 -5.26 -17.84 0.51
C TRP A 74 -4.17 -18.68 -0.17
N GLY A 75 -4.44 -19.16 -1.39
CA GLY A 75 -3.54 -20.01 -2.17
C GLY A 75 -2.51 -19.26 -3.02
N PHE A 76 -2.54 -17.93 -3.01
CA PHE A 76 -1.60 -17.08 -3.75
C PHE A 76 -0.43 -16.66 -2.87
N VAL A 77 0.78 -17.01 -3.31
CA VAL A 77 2.00 -16.34 -2.83
C VAL A 77 2.05 -15.01 -3.55
N LEU A 78 1.82 -13.91 -2.83
CA LEU A 78 2.07 -12.58 -3.39
C LEU A 78 3.58 -12.49 -3.68
N PRO A 79 3.98 -12.10 -4.89
CA PRO A 79 5.38 -11.85 -5.16
C PRO A 79 5.85 -10.75 -4.22
N GLU A 80 7.03 -10.97 -3.68
CA GLU A 80 7.67 -10.04 -2.78
C GLU A 80 7.97 -8.73 -3.53
N PRO A 81 7.55 -7.56 -3.03
CA PRO A 81 7.80 -6.31 -3.72
C PRO A 81 9.29 -6.02 -3.90
N ASP A 82 9.64 -5.62 -5.12
CA ASP A 82 10.96 -5.11 -5.43
C ASP A 82 11.12 -3.64 -5.00
N ASP A 83 12.36 -3.14 -5.11
CA ASP A 83 12.71 -1.78 -4.70
C ASP A 83 11.96 -0.70 -5.52
N ASP A 84 11.65 -0.98 -6.79
CA ASP A 84 10.92 -0.04 -7.64
C ASP A 84 9.44 0.02 -7.27
N TRP A 85 8.85 -1.12 -6.91
CA TRP A 85 7.51 -1.19 -6.33
C TRP A 85 7.44 -0.38 -5.03
N LEU A 86 8.41 -0.57 -4.12
CA LEU A 86 8.49 0.16 -2.86
C LEU A 86 8.67 1.66 -3.07
N ARG A 87 9.54 2.07 -4.00
CA ARG A 87 9.73 3.47 -4.35
C ARG A 87 8.44 4.09 -4.88
N ALA A 88 7.75 3.40 -5.78
CA ALA A 88 6.48 3.87 -6.34
C ALA A 88 5.41 4.01 -5.24
N TYR A 89 5.33 3.06 -4.31
CA TYR A 89 4.44 3.11 -3.15
C TYR A 89 4.72 4.33 -2.27
N HIS A 90 5.97 4.50 -1.80
CA HIS A 90 6.34 5.63 -0.94
C HIS A 90 6.20 6.98 -1.65
N LEU A 91 6.36 7.02 -2.98
CA LEU A 91 6.08 8.23 -3.77
C LEU A 91 4.60 8.61 -3.73
N GLY A 92 3.68 7.66 -3.99
CA GLY A 92 2.24 7.92 -3.92
C GLY A 92 1.78 8.34 -2.53
N LEU A 93 2.32 7.66 -1.51
CA LEU A 93 2.06 7.93 -0.10
C LEU A 93 2.51 9.34 0.30
N SER A 94 3.78 9.67 0.08
CA SER A 94 4.35 10.98 0.47
C SER A 94 3.72 12.15 -0.29
N LEU A 95 3.48 12.03 -1.60
CA LEU A 95 2.84 13.08 -2.40
C LEU A 95 1.40 13.36 -1.94
N THR A 96 0.67 12.34 -1.48
CA THR A 96 -0.69 12.51 -0.99
C THR A 96 -0.70 13.08 0.43
N LEU A 97 0.17 12.61 1.32
CA LEU A 97 0.31 13.17 2.68
C LEU A 97 0.78 14.64 2.64
N ALA A 98 1.61 15.02 1.68
CA ALA A 98 2.07 16.40 1.49
C ALA A 98 0.94 17.39 1.16
N GLN A 99 -0.22 16.89 0.69
CA GLN A 99 -1.41 17.71 0.41
C GLN A 99 -2.24 17.99 1.67
N ALA A 100 -1.93 17.37 2.81
CA ALA A 100 -2.60 17.66 4.07
C ALA A 100 -2.34 19.11 4.51
N ASP A 101 -3.38 19.77 5.04
CA ASP A 101 -3.31 21.16 5.48
C ASP A 101 -3.82 21.34 6.92
N GLY A 102 -3.53 22.51 7.49
CA GLY A 102 -3.95 22.91 8.82
C GLY A 102 -3.45 21.97 9.92
N TRP A 103 -4.36 21.60 10.83
CA TRP A 103 -4.02 20.75 11.97
C TRP A 103 -3.65 19.32 11.53
N GLN A 104 -4.22 18.84 10.43
CA GLN A 104 -4.11 17.44 10.01
C GLN A 104 -2.70 17.10 9.53
N ARG A 105 -2.02 18.07 8.90
CA ARG A 105 -0.60 17.96 8.53
C ARG A 105 0.31 17.69 9.74
N ASN A 106 -0.07 18.21 10.91
CA ASN A 106 0.69 18.09 12.15
C ASN A 106 0.22 16.92 13.02
N ALA A 107 -0.79 16.15 12.59
CA ALA A 107 -1.23 14.96 13.31
C ALA A 107 -0.06 13.96 13.40
N PRO A 108 0.26 13.40 14.57
CA PRO A 108 1.41 12.52 14.75
C PRO A 108 1.49 11.35 13.77
N ILE A 109 0.38 10.66 13.50
CA ILE A 109 0.30 9.58 12.52
C ILE A 109 0.64 10.04 11.09
N VAL A 110 0.16 11.23 10.69
CA VAL A 110 0.41 11.82 9.36
C VAL A 110 1.88 12.20 9.22
N ARG A 111 2.44 12.86 10.25
CA ARG A 111 3.85 13.27 10.25
C ARG A 111 4.79 12.07 10.22
N ASN A 112 4.54 11.07 11.07
CA ASN A 112 5.34 9.84 11.12
C ASN A 112 5.32 9.10 9.77
N ALA A 113 4.14 8.89 9.18
CA ALA A 113 4.02 8.25 7.86
C ALA A 113 4.76 9.04 6.76
N PHE A 114 4.69 10.37 6.80
CA PHE A 114 5.40 11.23 5.86
C PHE A 114 6.93 11.16 6.02
N GLU A 115 7.43 11.22 7.26
CA GLU A 115 8.87 11.11 7.55
C GLU A 115 9.43 9.74 7.15
N LYS A 116 8.74 8.66 7.48
CA LYS A 116 9.14 7.29 7.08
C LYS A 116 9.17 7.14 5.55
N SER A 117 8.15 7.61 4.85
CA SER A 117 8.06 7.48 3.39
C SER A 117 9.12 8.30 2.66
N THR A 118 9.38 9.52 3.10
CA THR A 118 10.46 10.36 2.52
C THR A 118 11.85 9.81 2.83
N THR A 119 12.04 9.21 4.01
CA THR A 119 13.29 8.50 4.36
C THR A 119 13.52 7.30 3.46
N ALA A 120 12.49 6.49 3.20
CA ALA A 120 12.58 5.34 2.30
C ALA A 120 12.93 5.76 0.86
N LEU A 121 12.33 6.84 0.35
CA LEU A 121 12.69 7.42 -0.95
C LEU A 121 14.15 7.90 -0.98
N GLY A 122 14.62 8.55 0.09
CA GLY A 122 16.00 9.03 0.22
C GLY A 122 17.03 7.91 0.31
N ALA A 123 16.69 6.79 0.95
CA ALA A 123 17.53 5.60 1.02
C ALA A 123 17.64 4.90 -0.34
N SER A 124 16.55 4.87 -1.11
CA SER A 124 16.50 4.26 -2.45
C SER A 124 17.28 5.04 -3.53
N MET A 125 17.71 6.27 -3.28
CA MET A 125 18.44 7.11 -4.25
C MET A 125 19.97 7.06 -4.07
N ARG A 126 20.49 6.27 -3.13
CA ARG A 126 21.93 6.10 -2.86
C ARG A 126 22.43 4.78 -3.43
#